data_AF-Q56D15-F1
#
_entry.id   AF-Q56D15-F1
#
_cell.length_a   1.000
_cell.length_b   1.000
_cell.length_c   1.000
_cell.angle_alpha   90.00
_cell.angle_beta   90.00
_cell.angle_gamma   90.00
#
_symmetry.space_group_name_H-M   'P 1'
#
loop_
_entity.id
_entity.type
_entity.pdbx_description
1 polymer ?
#
loop_
_entity_poly.entity_id
_entity_poly.type
_entity_poly.pdbx_seq_one_letter_code
_entity_poly.pdbx_strand_id
1 'polypeptide(L)'
;YEYSDTVIDFKTSHNLVTKKLDVRDARDFFINSEMDEYAANDFKAGDRIAVFSVPFDWNYLSKGKVTAYTYGGITPYQKTSIPKNIPVNLWINGKQISVPYNEISTNKTTVTAQEIDLKVRKFLIAQHQLYSSGSSYKSGKLVFHTNDNSDKYSLDLFYTGYRDKESIFKVYKDNKSFN
;
A
#
# COMPACT_ATOMS: atom_id res chain seq x y z
N TYR A 1 7.23 1.17 -3.00
CA TYR A 1 8.20 0.06 -3.00
C TYR A 1 7.45 -1.23 -3.22
N GLU A 2 7.93 -2.07 -4.12
CA GLU A 2 7.31 -3.37 -4.44
C GLU A 2 8.41 -4.45 -4.47
N TYR A 3 8.36 -5.39 -3.53
CA TYR A 3 9.25 -6.54 -3.44
C TYR A 3 8.41 -7.77 -3.12
N SER A 4 8.39 -8.77 -4.00
CA SER A 4 7.52 -9.95 -3.85
C SER A 4 8.09 -11.05 -2.94
N ASP A 5 9.39 -10.97 -2.61
CA ASP A 5 10.09 -11.98 -1.83
C ASP A 5 11.18 -11.32 -0.99
N THR A 6 10.96 -11.26 0.32
CA THR A 6 11.95 -10.88 1.32
C THR A 6 11.69 -11.62 2.63
N VAL A 7 12.58 -11.45 3.59
CA VAL A 7 12.50 -12.06 4.92
C VAL A 7 12.45 -10.97 5.97
N ILE A 8 11.61 -11.18 6.99
CA ILE A 8 11.61 -10.35 8.20
C ILE A 8 12.89 -10.65 8.99
N ASP A 9 13.73 -9.64 9.18
CA ASP A 9 14.95 -9.75 9.98
C ASP A 9 14.62 -9.73 11.48
N PHE A 10 13.80 -8.76 11.90
CA PHE A 10 13.27 -8.70 13.26
C PHE A 10 11.87 -8.06 13.32
N LYS A 11 11.16 -8.36 14.40
CA LYS A 11 9.78 -7.94 14.69
C LYS A 11 9.69 -7.39 16.11
N THR A 12 8.98 -6.28 16.30
CA THR A 12 8.55 -5.76 17.61
C THR A 12 7.03 -5.88 17.75
N SER A 13 6.40 -5.30 18.77
CA SER A 13 4.93 -5.33 18.88
C SER A 13 4.23 -4.68 17.69
N HIS A 14 4.81 -3.65 17.06
CA HIS A 14 4.16 -2.86 16.00
C HIS A 14 5.08 -2.50 14.82
N ASN A 15 6.26 -3.11 14.71
CA ASN A 15 7.15 -2.91 13.56
C ASN A 15 7.70 -4.23 13.03
N LEU A 16 7.81 -4.31 11.71
CA LEU A 16 8.54 -5.36 10.98
C LEU A 16 9.70 -4.71 10.22
N VAL A 17 10.91 -5.25 10.36
CA VAL A 17 12.08 -4.79 9.60
C VAL A 17 12.57 -5.91 8.70
N THR A 18 12.73 -5.60 7.41
CA THR A 18 13.21 -6.57 6.42
C THR A 18 14.71 -6.81 6.55
N LYS A 19 15.20 -7.93 6.01
CA LYS A 19 16.60 -8.04 5.62
C LYS A 19 16.94 -7.04 4.50
N LYS A 20 18.23 -6.94 4.14
CA LYS A 20 18.67 -6.15 2.97
C LYS A 20 17.86 -6.55 1.74
N LEU A 21 17.18 -5.59 1.14
CA LEU A 21 16.33 -5.79 -0.04
C LEU A 21 17.12 -5.59 -1.33
N ASP A 22 17.85 -4.49 -1.42
CA ASP A 22 18.71 -4.13 -2.55
C ASP A 22 19.77 -3.10 -2.12
N VAL A 23 20.37 -2.41 -3.10
CA VAL A 23 21.29 -1.30 -2.90
C VAL A 23 20.72 -0.06 -3.57
N ARG A 24 20.57 1.04 -2.82
CA ARG A 24 20.13 2.34 -3.31
C ARG A 24 21.18 3.38 -2.98
N ASP A 25 21.65 4.10 -4.00
CA ASP A 25 22.67 5.16 -3.85
C ASP A 25 23.89 4.72 -3.04
N ALA A 26 24.44 3.55 -3.41
CA ALA A 26 25.58 2.89 -2.75
C ALA A 26 25.35 2.54 -1.27
N ARG A 27 24.09 2.39 -0.83
CA ARG A 27 23.72 1.98 0.53
C ARG A 27 22.83 0.75 0.51
N ASP A 28 23.05 -0.15 1.46
CA ASP A 28 22.17 -1.28 1.69
C ASP A 28 20.79 -0.78 2.11
N PHE A 29 19.75 -1.21 1.40
CA PHE A 29 18.38 -0.74 1.58
C PHE A 29 17.54 -1.71 2.39
N PHE A 30 16.79 -1.16 3.34
CA PHE A 30 15.90 -1.88 4.24
C PHE A 30 14.55 -1.15 4.31
N ILE A 31 13.49 -1.88 4.63
CA ILE A 31 12.18 -1.31 4.94
C ILE A 31 11.83 -1.62 6.39
N ASN A 32 11.36 -0.59 7.10
CA ASN A 32 10.63 -0.71 8.36
C ASN A 32 9.15 -0.43 8.08
N SER A 33 8.30 -1.43 8.30
CA SER A 33 6.86 -1.28 8.24
C SER A 33 6.29 -1.18 9.65
N GLU A 34 5.72 -0.02 9.99
CA GLU A 34 4.91 0.17 11.19
C GLU A 34 3.47 -0.26 10.89
N MET A 35 2.86 -1.02 11.80
CA MET A 35 1.46 -1.43 11.70
C MET A 35 0.85 -1.59 13.09
N ASP A 36 -0.47 -1.68 13.17
CA ASP A 36 -1.15 -1.95 14.44
C ASP A 36 -0.69 -3.31 15.00
N GLU A 37 -0.56 -3.41 16.33
CA GLU A 37 -0.07 -4.62 16.98
C GLU A 37 -0.90 -5.86 16.61
N TYR A 38 -2.21 -5.68 16.47
CA TYR A 38 -3.11 -6.72 15.99
C TYR A 38 -2.67 -7.31 14.64
N ALA A 39 -2.31 -6.47 13.67
CA ALA A 39 -1.83 -6.92 12.37
C ALA A 39 -0.38 -7.44 12.42
N ALA A 40 0.48 -6.84 13.26
CA ALA A 40 1.85 -7.29 13.43
C ALA A 40 1.94 -8.72 14.01
N ASN A 41 0.92 -9.16 14.74
CA ASN A 41 0.84 -10.52 15.31
C ASN A 41 0.67 -11.62 14.27
N ASP A 42 0.29 -11.29 13.03
CA ASP A 42 0.25 -12.24 11.92
C ASP A 42 1.65 -12.65 11.43
N PHE A 43 2.70 -11.97 11.89
CA PHE A 43 4.07 -12.14 11.40
C PHE A 43 5.08 -12.38 12.54
N LYS A 44 6.17 -13.09 12.20
CA LYS A 44 7.34 -13.32 13.09
C LYS A 44 8.65 -13.14 12.33
N ALA A 45 9.73 -12.93 13.09
CA ALA A 45 11.08 -12.91 12.52
C ALA A 45 11.37 -14.23 11.77
N GLY A 46 12.01 -14.12 10.61
CA GLY A 46 12.28 -15.25 9.72
C GLY A 46 11.17 -15.57 8.70
N ASP A 47 9.97 -15.01 8.84
CA ASP A 47 8.92 -15.21 7.84
C ASP A 47 9.30 -14.59 6.50
N ARG A 48 8.94 -15.29 5.42
CA ARG A 48 8.99 -14.75 4.06
C ARG A 48 7.73 -13.94 3.78
N ILE A 49 7.91 -12.74 3.27
CA ILE A 49 6.84 -11.78 3.00
C ILE A 49 6.99 -11.11 1.64
N ALA A 50 5.93 -10.49 1.18
CA ALA A 50 5.94 -9.50 0.12
C ALA A 50 5.61 -8.11 0.69
N VAL A 51 6.19 -7.08 0.07
CA VAL A 51 6.03 -5.66 0.44
C VAL A 51 5.46 -4.90 -0.75
N PHE A 52 4.36 -4.19 -0.54
CA PHE A 52 3.86 -3.15 -1.45
C PHE A 52 3.41 -1.95 -0.62
N SER A 53 4.27 -0.95 -0.49
CA SER A 53 4.02 0.20 0.39
C SER A 53 4.63 1.50 -0.11
N VAL A 54 4.21 2.64 0.44
CA VAL A 54 4.77 3.97 0.16
C VAL A 54 5.47 4.52 1.42
N PRO A 55 6.68 5.09 1.29
CA PRO A 55 7.41 5.62 2.44
C PRO A 55 6.93 6.99 2.88
N PHE A 56 6.96 7.23 4.18
CA PHE A 56 6.76 8.55 4.78
C PHE A 56 8.08 9.21 5.22
N ASP A 57 9.11 8.42 5.54
CA ASP A 57 10.42 8.94 5.97
C ASP A 57 11.58 7.99 5.63
N TRP A 58 12.83 8.47 5.79
CA TRP A 58 14.07 7.73 5.55
C TRP A 58 15.15 8.04 6.59
N ASN A 59 15.88 7.02 7.04
CA ASN A 59 17.04 7.19 7.92
C ASN A 59 18.35 6.84 7.19
N TYR A 60 19.26 7.82 7.16
CA TYR A 60 20.59 7.74 6.55
C TYR A 60 21.75 7.82 7.57
N LEU A 61 21.45 7.82 8.87
CA LEU A 61 22.44 8.00 9.94
C LEU A 61 23.45 6.85 10.02
N SER A 62 23.03 5.64 9.63
CA SER A 62 23.92 4.48 9.55
C SER A 62 24.76 4.53 8.27
N LYS A 63 26.09 4.51 8.40
CA LYS A 63 27.02 4.52 7.25
C LYS A 63 26.74 3.31 6.35
N GLY A 64 26.66 3.55 5.04
CA GLY A 64 26.44 2.51 4.03
C GLY A 64 25.04 1.85 4.09
N LYS A 65 24.10 2.38 4.86
CA LYS A 65 22.73 1.86 5.01
C LYS A 65 21.70 2.98 4.82
N VAL A 66 20.53 2.60 4.34
CA VAL A 66 19.32 3.44 4.31
C VAL A 66 18.10 2.58 4.67
N THR A 67 17.28 3.08 5.59
CA THR A 67 16.01 2.46 5.96
C THR A 67 14.86 3.38 5.57
N ALA A 68 13.92 2.91 4.76
CA ALA A 68 12.66 3.61 4.53
C ALA A 68 11.61 3.19 5.57
N TYR A 69 10.85 4.16 6.08
CA TYR A 69 9.73 3.92 7.01
C TYR A 69 8.41 4.01 6.26
N THR A 70 7.57 2.98 6.45
CA THR A 70 6.30 2.81 5.76
C THR A 70 5.22 2.39 6.76
N TYR A 71 3.95 2.56 6.40
CA TYR A 71 2.83 1.96 7.14
C TYR A 71 2.26 0.76 6.41
N GLY A 72 2.10 -0.37 7.12
CA GLY A 72 1.51 -1.60 6.59
C GLY A 72 2.17 -2.09 5.30
N GLY A 73 1.35 -2.57 4.36
CA GLY A 73 1.77 -3.00 3.04
C GLY A 73 2.49 -4.34 3.01
N ILE A 74 2.24 -5.20 4.00
CA ILE A 74 2.90 -6.49 4.16
C ILE A 74 1.90 -7.62 3.97
N THR A 75 2.26 -8.60 3.13
CA THR A 75 1.49 -9.83 2.91
C THR A 75 2.39 -11.04 3.01
N PRO A 76 1.86 -12.25 3.29
CA PRO A 76 2.64 -13.48 3.20
C PRO A 76 3.31 -13.64 1.83
N TYR A 77 4.49 -14.25 1.81
CA TYR A 77 5.17 -14.60 0.55
C TYR A 77 4.31 -15.55 -0.30
N GLN A 78 4.29 -15.30 -1.60
CA GLN A 78 3.60 -16.12 -2.58
C GLN A 78 4.57 -16.51 -3.69
N LYS A 79 4.83 -17.81 -3.84
CA LYS A 79 5.77 -18.34 -4.83
C LYS A 79 5.29 -18.15 -6.27
N THR A 80 4.02 -18.47 -6.53
CA THR A 80 3.45 -18.45 -7.88
C THR A 80 2.60 -17.21 -8.04
N SER A 81 2.98 -16.31 -8.93
CA SER A 81 2.17 -15.15 -9.32
C SER A 81 0.83 -15.60 -9.92
N ILE A 82 -0.28 -15.04 -9.46
CA ILE A 82 -1.62 -15.29 -9.99
C ILE A 82 -2.21 -13.94 -10.42
N PRO A 83 -2.01 -13.52 -11.69
CA PRO A 83 -2.54 -12.26 -12.19
C PRO A 83 -4.07 -12.27 -12.17
N LYS A 84 -4.67 -11.31 -11.47
CA LYS A 84 -6.11 -11.08 -11.39
C LYS A 84 -6.40 -9.61 -11.64
N ASN A 85 -7.33 -9.37 -12.55
CA ASN A 85 -7.89 -8.04 -12.75
C ASN A 85 -9.05 -7.80 -11.76
N ILE A 86 -9.17 -6.58 -11.27
CA ILE A 86 -10.20 -6.17 -10.32
C ILE A 86 -11.13 -5.19 -11.05
N PRO A 87 -12.41 -5.55 -11.27
CA PRO A 87 -13.36 -4.65 -11.91
C PRO A 87 -13.52 -3.33 -11.14
N VAL A 88 -13.53 -2.22 -11.86
CA VAL A 88 -13.67 -0.87 -11.28
C VAL A 88 -14.96 -0.24 -11.75
N ASN A 89 -15.78 0.21 -10.80
CA ASN A 89 -16.88 1.11 -11.10
C ASN A 89 -16.51 2.52 -10.66
N LEU A 90 -16.43 3.44 -11.63
CA LEU A 90 -16.04 4.84 -11.40
C LEU A 90 -17.23 5.77 -11.65
N TRP A 91 -17.54 6.63 -10.68
CA TRP A 91 -18.49 7.73 -10.82
C TRP A 91 -17.81 9.06 -10.55
N ILE A 92 -17.89 9.97 -11.51
CA ILE A 92 -17.39 11.35 -11.38
C ILE A 92 -18.57 12.30 -11.58
N ASN A 93 -18.83 13.16 -10.59
CA ASN A 93 -19.94 14.11 -10.59
C ASN A 93 -21.29 13.46 -10.96
N GLY A 94 -21.56 12.26 -10.43
CA GLY A 94 -22.80 11.51 -10.64
C GLY A 94 -22.87 10.70 -11.94
N LYS A 95 -21.92 10.88 -12.87
CA LYS A 95 -21.86 10.12 -14.13
C LYS A 95 -20.92 8.93 -14.01
N GLN A 96 -21.41 7.75 -14.37
CA GLN A 96 -20.57 6.55 -14.46
C GLN A 96 -19.63 6.67 -15.67
N ILE A 97 -18.35 6.35 -15.45
CA ILE A 97 -17.31 6.32 -16.48
C ILE A 97 -16.79 4.88 -16.60
N SER A 98 -16.68 4.39 -17.83
CA SER A 98 -16.13 3.07 -18.09
C SER A 98 -14.63 3.06 -17.80
N VAL A 99 -14.16 2.00 -17.14
CA VAL A 99 -12.74 1.77 -16.85
C VAL A 99 -12.32 0.48 -17.56
N PRO A 100 -11.17 0.45 -18.26
CA PRO A 100 -10.66 -0.77 -18.88
C PRO A 100 -10.57 -1.93 -17.88
N TYR A 101 -10.93 -3.14 -18.32
CA TYR A 101 -11.05 -4.31 -17.44
C TYR A 101 -9.76 -4.68 -16.71
N ASN A 102 -8.59 -4.32 -17.28
CA ASN A 102 -7.26 -4.64 -16.78
C ASN A 102 -6.55 -3.43 -16.15
N GLU A 103 -7.25 -2.31 -15.94
CA GLU A 103 -6.65 -1.07 -15.41
C GLU A 103 -6.10 -1.28 -14.00
N ILE A 104 -6.85 -2.00 -13.15
CA ILE A 104 -6.45 -2.35 -11.79
C ILE A 104 -6.30 -3.86 -11.70
N SER A 105 -5.12 -4.31 -11.28
CA SER A 105 -4.79 -5.73 -11.15
C SER A 105 -3.78 -5.97 -10.04
N THR A 106 -3.71 -7.22 -9.58
CA THR A 106 -2.66 -7.69 -8.68
C THR A 106 -2.26 -9.11 -9.05
N ASN A 107 -1.06 -9.49 -8.65
CA ASN A 107 -0.52 -10.84 -8.81
C ASN A 107 -0.67 -11.68 -7.53
N LYS A 108 -1.23 -11.09 -6.46
CA LYS A 108 -1.33 -11.68 -5.13
C LYS A 108 -2.69 -12.34 -4.89
N THR A 109 -2.72 -13.44 -4.15
CA THR A 109 -3.92 -14.04 -3.57
C THR A 109 -4.32 -13.38 -2.26
N THR A 110 -3.43 -12.61 -1.66
CA THR A 110 -3.74 -11.76 -0.51
C THR A 110 -3.13 -10.41 -0.80
N VAL A 111 -3.96 -9.39 -0.97
CA VAL A 111 -3.54 -8.05 -1.40
C VAL A 111 -3.97 -7.02 -0.37
N THR A 112 -3.11 -6.04 -0.10
CA THR A 112 -3.44 -4.96 0.85
C THR A 112 -4.35 -3.92 0.19
N ALA A 113 -5.18 -3.27 1.01
CA ALA A 113 -5.94 -2.10 0.59
C ALA A 113 -5.00 -1.00 0.05
N GLN A 114 -3.82 -0.86 0.66
CA GLN A 114 -2.77 0.09 0.25
C GLN A 114 -2.29 -0.15 -1.19
N GLU A 115 -2.01 -1.39 -1.59
CA GLU A 115 -1.57 -1.70 -2.95
C GLU A 115 -2.61 -1.25 -3.99
N ILE A 116 -3.87 -1.58 -3.74
CA ILE A 116 -4.97 -1.23 -4.63
C ILE A 116 -5.20 0.29 -4.65
N ASP A 117 -5.18 0.96 -3.49
CA ASP A 117 -5.35 2.41 -3.41
C ASP A 117 -4.25 3.15 -4.17
N LEU A 118 -2.99 2.75 -4.02
CA LEU A 118 -1.87 3.35 -4.76
C LEU A 118 -2.02 3.16 -6.28
N LYS A 119 -2.45 1.99 -6.73
CA LYS A 119 -2.73 1.72 -8.15
C LYS A 119 -3.91 2.56 -8.66
N VAL A 120 -5.00 2.64 -7.91
CA VAL A 120 -6.19 3.43 -8.24
C VAL A 120 -5.86 4.93 -8.31
N ARG A 121 -5.19 5.49 -7.29
CA ARG A 121 -4.83 6.93 -7.30
C ARG A 121 -3.90 7.25 -8.45
N LYS A 122 -2.92 6.38 -8.75
CA LYS A 122 -2.03 6.56 -9.91
C LYS A 122 -2.82 6.62 -11.23
N PHE A 123 -3.77 5.70 -11.43
CA PHE A 123 -4.67 5.70 -12.58
C PHE A 123 -5.52 6.99 -12.65
N LEU A 124 -6.18 7.36 -11.54
CA LEU A 124 -7.07 8.51 -11.49
C LEU A 124 -6.32 9.85 -11.68
N ILE A 125 -5.09 9.98 -11.19
CA ILE A 125 -4.23 11.14 -11.43
C ILE A 125 -3.90 11.25 -12.92
N ALA A 126 -3.50 10.14 -13.53
CA ALA A 126 -3.06 10.12 -14.93
C ALA A 126 -4.21 10.36 -15.93
N GLN A 127 -5.38 9.76 -15.69
CA GLN A 127 -6.46 9.72 -16.69
C GLN A 127 -7.69 10.57 -16.33
N HIS A 128 -7.89 10.88 -15.05
CA HIS A 128 -9.13 11.49 -14.57
C HIS A 128 -8.91 12.78 -13.77
N GLN A 129 -7.73 13.41 -13.88
CA GLN A 129 -7.45 14.73 -13.31
C GLN A 129 -7.59 14.80 -11.78
N LEU A 130 -7.46 13.66 -11.09
CA LEU A 130 -7.38 13.64 -9.63
C LEU A 130 -6.15 14.45 -9.18
N TYR A 131 -6.36 15.47 -8.34
CA TYR A 131 -5.35 16.42 -7.84
C TYR A 131 -4.64 17.27 -8.90
N SER A 132 -5.14 17.37 -10.14
CA SER A 132 -4.56 18.31 -11.10
C SER A 132 -4.79 19.77 -10.66
N SER A 133 -3.90 20.68 -11.02
CA SER A 133 -3.94 22.09 -10.59
C SER A 133 -5.20 22.86 -11.01
N GLY A 134 -5.89 22.41 -12.07
CA GLY A 134 -7.16 22.96 -12.53
C GLY A 134 -8.38 22.12 -12.18
N SER A 135 -8.22 21.05 -11.38
CA SER A 135 -9.32 20.17 -11.01
C SER A 135 -10.30 20.87 -10.06
N SER A 136 -11.61 20.67 -10.28
CA SER A 136 -12.66 21.15 -9.39
C SER A 136 -13.08 20.13 -8.33
N TYR A 137 -12.43 18.96 -8.30
CA TYR A 137 -12.77 17.92 -7.34
C TYR A 137 -12.37 18.33 -5.92
N LYS A 138 -13.27 18.05 -4.97
CA LYS A 138 -13.10 18.39 -3.55
C LYS A 138 -13.43 17.24 -2.59
N SER A 139 -13.91 16.12 -3.11
CA SER A 139 -14.26 14.92 -2.34
C SER A 139 -14.24 13.69 -3.23
N GLY A 140 -14.10 12.52 -2.61
CA GLY A 140 -14.09 11.25 -3.30
C GLY A 140 -13.72 10.13 -2.33
N LYS A 141 -14.13 8.90 -2.62
CA LYS A 141 -13.79 7.72 -1.80
C LYS A 141 -13.51 6.53 -2.69
N LEU A 142 -12.53 5.71 -2.29
CA LEU A 142 -12.33 4.37 -2.80
C LEU A 142 -13.02 3.40 -1.84
N VAL A 143 -13.94 2.58 -2.36
CA VAL A 143 -14.68 1.59 -1.56
C VAL A 143 -14.38 0.19 -2.09
N PHE A 144 -13.97 -0.71 -1.21
CA PHE A 144 -13.79 -2.12 -1.51
C PHE A 144 -15.13 -2.83 -1.31
N HIS A 145 -15.82 -3.14 -2.42
CA HIS A 145 -17.10 -3.86 -2.38
C HIS A 145 -16.83 -5.36 -2.38
N THR A 146 -16.53 -5.90 -1.20
CA THR A 146 -16.30 -7.33 -1.00
C THR A 146 -17.61 -8.13 -1.21
N ASN A 147 -17.46 -9.40 -1.52
CA ASN A 147 -18.56 -10.34 -1.73
C ASN A 147 -18.87 -11.19 -0.49
N ASP A 148 -18.12 -11.00 0.59
CA ASP A 148 -18.48 -11.45 1.92
C ASP A 148 -19.39 -10.39 2.57
N ASN A 149 -20.29 -10.78 3.47
CA ASN A 149 -21.20 -9.85 4.16
C ASN A 149 -20.47 -8.97 5.20
N SER A 150 -19.19 -8.66 4.98
CA SER A 150 -18.39 -7.83 5.87
C SER A 150 -18.65 -6.34 5.66
N ASP A 151 -18.29 -5.53 6.67
CA ASP A 151 -18.34 -4.09 6.54
C ASP A 151 -17.39 -3.61 5.45
N LYS A 152 -17.88 -2.70 4.60
CA LYS A 152 -17.12 -2.19 3.46
C LYS A 152 -15.97 -1.32 3.92
N TYR A 153 -14.75 -1.76 3.65
CA TYR A 153 -13.57 -0.93 3.85
C TYR A 153 -13.52 0.20 2.81
N SER A 154 -13.12 1.40 3.23
CA SER A 154 -13.00 2.52 2.31
C SER A 154 -11.93 3.50 2.74
N LEU A 155 -11.42 4.25 1.77
CA LEU A 155 -10.41 5.28 1.95
C LEU A 155 -10.92 6.59 1.34
N ASP A 156 -10.81 7.66 2.12
CA ASP A 156 -11.09 9.01 1.62
C ASP A 156 -9.94 9.44 0.68
N LEU A 157 -10.31 9.84 -0.54
CA LEU A 157 -9.36 10.31 -1.54
C LEU A 157 -8.88 11.73 -1.22
N PHE A 158 -9.56 12.50 -0.39
CA PHE A 158 -9.19 13.88 -0.06
C PHE A 158 -8.76 14.05 1.39
N TYR A 159 -8.52 12.95 2.12
CA TYR A 159 -7.88 13.00 3.42
C TYR A 159 -6.47 13.59 3.32
N THR A 160 -6.23 14.70 4.03
CA THR A 160 -4.95 15.40 4.00
C THR A 160 -4.09 15.18 5.24
N GLY A 161 -4.57 14.44 6.25
CA GLY A 161 -3.88 14.35 7.55
C GLY A 161 -3.48 15.73 8.08
N TYR A 162 -2.23 15.84 8.53
CA TYR A 162 -1.55 17.08 8.92
C TYR A 162 -0.75 17.72 7.77
N ARG A 163 -1.08 17.34 6.53
CA ARG A 163 -0.46 17.82 5.29
C ARG A 163 0.99 17.36 5.09
N ASP A 164 1.32 16.19 5.64
CA ASP A 164 2.61 15.53 5.49
C ASP A 164 2.41 14.05 5.10
N LYS A 165 3.49 13.39 4.68
CA LYS A 165 3.43 11.99 4.24
C LYS A 165 3.10 11.02 5.38
N GLU A 166 3.59 11.30 6.59
CA GLU A 166 3.40 10.42 7.75
C GLU A 166 1.91 10.32 8.07
N SER A 167 1.27 11.46 8.31
CA SER A 167 -0.15 11.55 8.63
C SER A 167 -1.05 11.05 7.49
N ILE A 168 -0.76 11.42 6.23
CA ILE A 168 -1.56 10.97 5.07
C ILE A 168 -1.49 9.45 4.91
N PHE A 169 -0.30 8.85 5.04
CA PHE A 169 -0.13 7.42 4.83
C PHE A 169 -0.43 6.56 6.08
N LYS A 170 -0.67 7.18 7.24
CA LYS A 170 -1.04 6.48 8.48
C LYS A 170 -2.34 5.69 8.38
N VAL A 171 -3.20 6.02 7.41
CA VAL A 171 -4.41 5.25 7.10
C VAL A 171 -4.13 3.79 6.72
N TYR A 172 -2.89 3.45 6.33
CA TYR A 172 -2.49 2.09 5.98
C TYR A 172 -1.92 1.29 7.17
N LYS A 173 -1.89 1.88 8.38
CA LYS A 173 -1.28 1.27 9.56
C LYS A 173 -2.00 -0.01 10.01
N ASP A 174 -3.29 -0.15 9.71
CA ASP A 174 -4.06 -1.37 10.00
C ASP A 174 -3.60 -2.60 9.19
N ASN A 175 -2.73 -2.41 8.20
CA ASN A 175 -2.30 -3.43 7.23
C ASN A 175 -3.48 -4.20 6.60
N LYS A 176 -4.63 -3.54 6.41
CA LYS A 176 -5.84 -4.19 5.90
C LYS A 176 -5.55 -4.91 4.58
N SER A 177 -5.97 -6.17 4.50
CA SER A 177 -5.86 -7.01 3.30
C SER A 177 -7.14 -7.77 2.99
N PHE A 178 -7.21 -8.30 1.76
CA PHE A 178 -8.31 -9.07 1.20
C PHE A 178 -7.77 -10.30 0.47
N ASN A 179 -8.60 -11.34 0.36
CA ASN A 179 -8.36 -12.55 -0.45
C ASN A 179 -8.79 -12.32 -1.92
#